data_AF-A0A6I1KC00-F1
#
_entry.id   AF-A0A6I1KC00-F1
#
_cell.length_a   1.000
_cell.length_b   1.000
_cell.length_c   1.000
_cell.angle_alpha   90.00
_cell.angle_beta   90.00
_cell.angle_gamma   90.00
#
_symmetry.space_group_name_H-M   'P 1'
#
loop_
_entity.id
_entity.type
_entity.pdbx_description
1 polymer ?
#
loop_
_entity_poly.entity_id
_entity_poly.type
_entity_poly.pdbx_seq_one_letter_code
_entity_poly.pdbx_strand_id
1 'polypeptide(L)'
;MIFVPDADQAMVNQLGAEVRYHAHFKPKGTNVNFAQVLGPNHIRVRTYERGVEGETLACGTGVSAAAMIASRVQGFTSPVKVLVQGGDTLEVSFQSSGEGFSDVRLNGPADFSFEGRVEV
;
A
#
# COMPACT_ATOMS: atom_id res chain seq x y z
N MET A 1 -3.53 -6.23 -5.78
CA MET A 1 -2.39 -5.36 -6.15
C MET A 1 -2.11 -5.57 -7.62
N ILE A 2 -1.84 -4.50 -8.35
CA ILE A 2 -1.57 -4.52 -9.79
C ILE A 2 -0.18 -3.91 -9.96
N PHE A 3 0.74 -4.65 -10.58
CA PHE A 3 2.03 -4.09 -10.94
C PHE A 3 1.88 -3.23 -12.20
N VAL A 4 2.45 -2.03 -12.18
CA VAL A 4 2.41 -1.06 -13.26
C VAL A 4 3.83 -0.60 -13.61
N PRO A 5 4.13 -0.29 -14.87
CA PRO A 5 5.44 0.19 -15.28
C PRO A 5 5.75 1.59 -14.73
N ASP A 6 4.72 2.44 -14.64
CA ASP A 6 4.81 3.80 -14.12
C ASP A 6 3.59 4.08 -13.24
N ALA A 7 3.82 4.41 -11.97
CA ALA A 7 2.75 4.72 -11.04
C ALA A 7 2.08 6.06 -11.34
N ASP A 8 2.78 7.05 -11.90
CA ASP A 8 2.20 8.37 -12.21
C ASP A 8 1.19 8.29 -13.35
N GLN A 9 1.42 7.38 -14.30
CA GLN A 9 0.53 7.12 -15.44
C GLN A 9 -0.58 6.10 -15.13
N ALA A 10 -0.60 5.55 -13.91
CA ALA A 10 -1.65 4.61 -13.52
C ALA A 10 -3.01 5.32 -13.43
N MET A 11 -4.04 4.75 -14.06
CA MET A 11 -5.42 5.23 -13.99
C MET A 11 -6.07 4.88 -12.64
N VAL A 12 -5.48 5.35 -11.53
CA VAL A 12 -5.81 4.92 -10.15
C VAL A 12 -7.30 5.08 -9.84
N ASN A 13 -7.90 6.22 -10.19
CA ASN A 13 -9.32 6.46 -9.89
C ASN A 13 -10.25 5.59 -10.73
N GLN A 14 -10.04 5.52 -12.04
CA GLN A 14 -10.92 4.77 -12.94
C GLN A 14 -10.79 3.26 -12.72
N LEU A 15 -9.58 2.73 -12.85
CA LEU A 15 -9.34 1.29 -12.72
C LEU A 15 -9.45 0.84 -11.26
N GLY A 16 -9.09 1.71 -10.30
CA GLY A 16 -9.27 1.44 -8.88
C GLY A 16 -10.74 1.26 -8.52
N ALA A 17 -11.62 2.13 -9.01
CA ALA A 17 -13.07 1.98 -8.82
C ALA A 17 -13.60 0.67 -9.44
N GLU A 18 -13.22 0.37 -10.69
CA GLU A 18 -13.65 -0.87 -11.36
C GLU A 18 -13.26 -2.13 -10.56
N VAL A 19 -12.01 -2.21 -10.09
CA VAL A 19 -11.53 -3.34 -9.31
C VAL A 19 -12.15 -3.37 -7.91
N ARG A 20 -12.31 -2.22 -7.26
CA ARG A 20 -12.94 -2.07 -5.93
C ARG A 20 -14.34 -2.67 -5.87
N TYR A 21 -15.10 -2.57 -6.96
CA TYR A 21 -16.48 -3.05 -7.08
C TYR A 21 -16.62 -4.37 -7.84
N HIS A 22 -15.50 -4.96 -8.28
CA HIS A 22 -15.51 -6.21 -9.02
C HIS A 22 -16.19 -7.33 -8.24
N ALA A 23 -16.92 -8.20 -8.95
CA ALA A 23 -17.78 -9.22 -8.35
C ALA A 23 -17.03 -10.16 -7.38
N HIS A 24 -15.76 -10.47 -7.67
CA HIS A 24 -14.92 -11.34 -6.82
C HIS A 24 -14.63 -10.78 -5.42
N PHE A 25 -14.73 -9.46 -5.25
CA PHE A 25 -14.49 -8.81 -3.96
C PHE A 25 -15.78 -8.48 -3.22
N LYS A 26 -16.95 -8.79 -3.80
CA LYS A 26 -18.24 -8.57 -3.15
C LYS A 26 -18.37 -9.45 -1.89
N PRO A 27 -19.15 -8.99 -0.88
CA PRO A 27 -19.91 -7.74 -0.87
C PRO A 27 -19.09 -6.52 -0.43
N LYS A 28 -17.97 -6.73 0.26
CA LYS A 28 -17.23 -5.65 0.93
C LYS A 28 -16.36 -4.83 -0.04
N GLY A 29 -15.92 -5.43 -1.13
CA GLY A 29 -14.90 -4.91 -2.03
C GLY A 29 -13.49 -4.97 -1.45
N THR A 30 -12.56 -4.25 -2.07
CA THR A 30 -11.14 -4.27 -1.70
C THR A 30 -10.46 -2.92 -1.88
N ASN A 31 -9.36 -2.70 -1.15
CA ASN A 31 -8.39 -1.68 -1.53
C ASN A 31 -7.68 -2.11 -2.81
N VAL A 32 -7.31 -1.15 -3.66
CA VAL A 32 -6.62 -1.41 -4.93
C VAL A 32 -5.29 -0.69 -4.91
N ASN A 33 -4.20 -1.45 -4.80
CA ASN A 33 -2.84 -0.93 -4.81
C ASN A 33 -2.23 -1.08 -6.20
N PHE A 34 -1.76 0.03 -6.77
CA PHE A 34 -0.96 0.10 -7.99
C PHE A 34 0.49 0.25 -7.60
N ALA A 35 1.32 -0.69 -8.03
CA ALA A 35 2.70 -0.78 -7.57
C ALA A 35 3.70 -0.73 -8.71
N GLN A 36 4.66 0.17 -8.61
CA GLN A 36 5.78 0.29 -9.53
C GLN A 36 7.05 -0.21 -8.82
N VAL A 37 7.82 -1.08 -9.47
CA VAL A 37 9.13 -1.48 -8.96
C VAL A 37 10.13 -0.37 -9.28
N LEU A 38 10.72 0.22 -8.25
CA LEU A 38 11.74 1.27 -8.39
C LEU A 38 13.17 0.70 -8.36
N GLY A 39 13.33 -0.49 -7.79
CA GLY A 39 14.60 -1.18 -7.67
C GLY A 39 14.51 -2.38 -6.72
N PRO A 40 15.65 -3.00 -6.39
CA PRO A 40 15.69 -4.11 -5.43
C PRO A 40 15.08 -3.69 -4.08
N ASN A 41 14.13 -4.48 -3.58
CA ASN A 41 13.42 -4.24 -2.31
C ASN A 41 12.78 -2.84 -2.20
N HIS A 42 12.47 -2.19 -3.32
CA HIS A 42 11.89 -0.84 -3.32
C HIS A 42 10.77 -0.72 -4.34
N ILE A 43 9.58 -0.38 -3.86
CA ILE A 43 8.40 -0.12 -4.68
C ILE A 43 7.82 1.26 -4.39
N ARG A 44 7.12 1.82 -5.37
CA ARG A 44 6.17 2.92 -5.18
C ARG A 44 4.76 2.37 -5.19
N VAL A 45 3.90 2.85 -4.31
CA VAL A 45 2.50 2.41 -4.21
C VAL A 45 1.56 3.61 -4.23
N ARG A 46 0.56 3.53 -5.10
CA ARG A 46 -0.63 4.39 -5.11
C ARG A 46 -1.85 3.53 -4.78
N THR A 47 -2.74 4.02 -3.92
CA THR A 47 -3.85 3.22 -3.38
C THR A 47 -5.18 3.91 -3.62
N TYR A 48 -6.09 3.21 -4.28
CA TYR A 48 -7.52 3.51 -4.24
C TYR A 48 -8.13 2.80 -3.01
N GLU A 49 -8.66 3.57 -2.08
CA GLU A 49 -9.02 3.08 -0.74
C GLU A 49 -10.53 2.86 -0.59
N ARG A 50 -10.89 1.69 -0.06
CA ARG A 50 -12.26 1.35 0.30
C ARG A 50 -12.70 2.18 1.51
N GLY A 51 -13.88 2.81 1.42
CA GLY A 51 -14.41 3.69 2.46
C GLY A 51 -14.09 5.18 2.24
N VAL A 52 -13.10 5.47 1.39
CA VAL A 52 -12.84 6.80 0.83
C VAL A 52 -13.37 6.89 -0.60
N GLU A 53 -13.29 5.79 -1.35
CA GLU A 53 -13.71 5.70 -2.75
C GLU A 53 -12.94 6.69 -3.63
N GLY A 54 -11.65 6.78 -3.35
CA GLY A 54 -10.69 7.61 -4.06
C GLY A 54 -9.25 7.27 -3.67
N GLU A 55 -8.31 7.98 -4.27
CA GLU A 55 -6.90 7.87 -3.93
C GLU A 55 -6.58 8.54 -2.59
N THR A 56 -5.80 7.85 -1.75
CA THR A 56 -5.29 8.39 -0.48
C THR A 56 -3.77 8.58 -0.53
N LEU A 57 -3.26 9.52 0.29
CA LEU A 57 -1.83 9.84 0.34
C LEU A 57 -0.99 8.67 0.86
N ALA A 58 -1.53 7.92 1.81
CA ALA A 58 -0.92 6.72 2.35
C ALA A 58 -2.01 5.79 2.92
N CYS A 59 -1.83 4.49 2.75
CA CYS A 59 -2.67 3.46 3.37
C CYS A 59 -1.78 2.41 4.01
N GLY A 60 -1.61 2.45 5.34
CA GLY A 60 -0.64 1.60 6.04
C GLY A 60 -0.87 0.10 5.81
N THR A 61 -2.12 -0.36 5.83
CA THR A 61 -2.45 -1.77 5.54
C THR A 61 -2.20 -2.13 4.07
N GLY A 62 -2.48 -1.21 3.14
CA GLY A 62 -2.20 -1.38 1.72
C GLY A 62 -0.70 -1.50 1.43
N VAL A 63 0.11 -0.69 2.12
CA VAL A 63 1.58 -0.70 2.05
C VAL A 63 2.16 -2.02 2.56
N SER A 64 1.73 -2.47 3.75
CA SER A 64 2.19 -3.76 4.29
C SER A 64 1.83 -4.93 3.38
N ALA A 65 0.61 -4.95 2.83
CA ALA A 65 0.20 -5.95 1.86
C ALA A 65 1.03 -5.90 0.57
N ALA A 66 1.33 -4.70 0.06
CA ALA A 66 2.13 -4.53 -1.15
C ALA A 66 3.57 -5.04 -0.97
N ALA A 67 4.19 -4.78 0.17
CA ALA A 67 5.52 -5.29 0.49
C ALA A 67 5.58 -6.82 0.53
N MET A 68 4.61 -7.47 1.18
CA MET A 68 4.53 -8.94 1.23
C MET A 68 4.28 -9.57 -0.15
N ILE A 69 3.40 -8.95 -0.95
CA ILE A 69 3.15 -9.41 -2.33
C ILE A 69 4.42 -9.23 -3.20
N ALA A 70 5.13 -8.11 -3.07
CA ALA A 70 6.40 -7.90 -3.76
C ALA A 70 7.46 -8.91 -3.34
N SER A 71 7.52 -9.29 -2.06
CA SER A 71 8.38 -10.38 -1.59
C SER A 71 8.09 -11.71 -2.29
N ARG A 72 6.81 -12.11 -2.40
CA ARG A 72 6.44 -13.37 -3.09
C ARG A 72 6.66 -13.33 -4.60
N VAL A 73 6.35 -12.21 -5.25
CA VAL A 73 6.30 -12.13 -6.72
C VAL A 73 7.65 -11.71 -7.32
N GLN A 74 8.38 -10.82 -6.65
CA GLN A 74 9.66 -10.25 -7.13
C GLN A 74 10.88 -10.84 -6.41
N GLY A 75 10.68 -11.72 -5.42
CA GLY A 75 11.76 -12.30 -4.62
C GLY A 75 12.38 -11.31 -3.63
N PHE A 76 11.68 -10.23 -3.28
CA PHE A 76 12.19 -9.23 -2.36
C PHE A 76 12.31 -9.79 -0.93
N THR A 77 13.32 -9.33 -0.22
CA THR A 77 13.56 -9.71 1.18
C THR A 77 13.17 -8.59 2.14
N SER A 78 12.88 -8.95 3.38
CA SER A 78 12.62 -7.96 4.43
C SER A 78 13.93 -7.24 4.82
N PRO A 79 13.90 -5.90 5.04
CA PRO A 79 12.75 -5.02 4.88
C PRO A 79 12.54 -4.56 3.42
N VAL A 80 11.29 -4.26 3.09
CA VAL A 80 10.89 -3.67 1.79
C VAL A 80 10.53 -2.20 1.99
N LYS A 81 11.11 -1.33 1.16
CA LYS A 81 10.80 0.11 1.13
C LYS A 81 9.62 0.38 0.22
N VAL A 82 8.71 1.25 0.66
CA VAL A 82 7.50 1.61 -0.05
C VAL A 82 7.33 3.13 -0.07
N LEU A 83 7.56 3.74 -1.23
CA LEU A 83 7.27 5.16 -1.48
C LEU A 83 5.75 5.33 -1.67
N VAL A 84 5.11 6.11 -0.80
CA VAL A 84 3.66 6.40 -0.88
C VAL A 84 3.39 7.72 -1.59
N GLN A 85 2.13 7.95 -1.95
CA GLN A 85 1.72 9.15 -2.68
C GLN A 85 1.94 10.45 -1.89
N GLY A 86 1.90 10.39 -0.55
CA GLY A 86 2.23 11.51 0.34
C GLY A 86 3.70 11.95 0.30
N GLY A 87 4.58 11.19 -0.36
CA GLY A 87 6.00 11.50 -0.52
C GLY A 87 6.91 10.75 0.47
N ASP A 88 6.35 10.23 1.56
CA ASP A 88 7.13 9.45 2.52
C ASP A 88 7.52 8.08 1.97
N THR A 89 8.67 7.58 2.43
CA THR A 89 9.07 6.19 2.24
C THR A 89 8.86 5.44 3.54
N LEU A 90 7.94 4.47 3.51
CA LEU A 90 7.68 3.57 4.62
C LEU A 90 8.53 2.32 4.49
N GLU A 91 8.87 1.71 5.62
CA GLU A 91 9.62 0.45 5.66
C GLU A 91 8.73 -0.65 6.25
N VAL A 92 8.59 -1.75 5.52
CA VAL A 92 7.84 -2.93 5.97
C VAL A 92 8.82 -4.06 6.23
N SER A 93 8.95 -4.44 7.50
CA SER A 93 9.71 -5.62 7.92
C SER A 93 8.78 -6.78 8.23
N PHE A 94 9.20 -8.00 7.92
CA PHE A 94 8.45 -9.22 8.19
C PHE A 94 9.39 -10.43 8.23
N GLN A 95 8.93 -11.50 8.84
CA GLN A 95 9.49 -12.83 8.68
C GLN A 95 8.71 -13.57 7.59
N SER A 96 9.41 -14.14 6.61
CA SER A 96 8.81 -14.94 5.54
C SER A 96 9.19 -16.41 5.73
N SER A 97 8.18 -17.26 5.83
CA SER A 97 8.32 -18.72 5.82
C SER A 97 7.51 -19.30 4.66
N GLY A 98 7.75 -20.57 4.31
CA GLY A 98 6.99 -21.24 3.24
C GLY A 98 5.47 -21.15 3.42
N GLU A 99 4.99 -21.05 4.67
CA GLU A 99 3.58 -21.02 5.02
C GLU A 99 2.95 -19.62 5.03
N GLY A 100 3.73 -18.54 5.05
CA GLY A 100 3.15 -17.19 5.14
C GLY A 100 4.12 -16.09 5.53
N PHE A 101 3.58 -15.05 6.16
CA PHE A 101 4.31 -13.93 6.72
C PHE A 101 3.93 -13.73 8.19
N SER A 102 4.91 -13.45 9.04
CA SER A 102 4.74 -13.17 10.46
C SER A 102 5.57 -11.96 10.89
N ASP A 103 5.33 -11.45 12.10
CA ASP A 103 6.04 -10.29 12.68
C ASP A 103 6.09 -9.09 11.71
N VAL A 104 4.95 -8.79 11.07
CA VAL A 104 4.84 -7.69 10.11
C VAL A 104 4.83 -6.37 10.88
N ARG A 105 5.81 -5.52 10.60
CA ARG A 105 5.91 -4.17 11.19
C ARG A 105 6.01 -3.15 10.07
N LEU A 106 5.29 -2.05 10.26
CA LEU A 106 5.31 -0.89 9.37
C LEU A 106 5.97 0.26 10.14
N ASN A 107 7.07 0.78 9.61
CA ASN A 107 7.78 1.92 10.16
C ASN A 107 7.69 3.10 9.19
N GLY A 108 7.48 4.30 9.73
CA GLY A 108 7.36 5.55 8.99
C GLY A 108 7.51 6.76 9.88
N PRO A 109 7.66 7.96 9.30
CA PRO A 109 7.71 9.20 10.06
C PRO A 109 6.37 9.48 10.75
N ALA A 110 6.42 10.25 11.84
CA ALA A 110 5.26 10.78 12.53
C ALA A 110 5.57 12.22 12.96
N ASP A 111 4.77 13.16 12.47
CA ASP A 111 4.94 14.58 12.75
C ASP A 111 3.84 15.10 13.66
N PHE A 112 4.23 15.90 14.66
CA PHE A 112 3.28 16.61 15.51
C PHE A 112 2.68 17.79 14.73
N SER A 113 1.34 17.80 14.60
CA SER A 113 0.63 18.87 13.90
C SER A 113 0.22 20.00 14.85
N PHE A 114 -0.60 19.70 15.87
CA PHE A 114 -1.05 20.65 16.86
C PHE A 114 -1.60 19.95 18.11
N GLU A 115 -1.82 20.71 19.19
CA GLU A 115 -2.56 20.30 20.38
C GLU A 115 -3.80 21.21 20.53
N GLY A 116 -4.93 20.63 20.95
CA GLY A 116 -6.20 21.34 21.10
C GLY A 116 -7.06 20.79 22.23
N ARG A 117 -7.99 21.63 22.73
CA ARG A 117 -8.96 21.28 23.77
C ARG A 117 -10.38 21.51 23.25
N VAL A 118 -11.27 20.55 23.48
CA VAL A 118 -12.69 20.60 23.12
C VAL A 118 -13.53 20.37 24.37
N GLU A 119 -14.53 21.22 24.61
CA GLU A 119 -15.59 20.98 25.60
C GLU A 119 -16.77 20.34 24.88
N VAL A 120 -17.30 19.25 25.45
CA VAL A 120 -18.40 18.44 24.89
C VAL A 120 -19.67 18.66 25.70
#